data_AF-A0A2V9HI86-F1
#
_entry.id   AF-A0A2V9HI86-F1
#
_cell.length_a   1.000
_cell.length_b   1.000
_cell.length_c   1.000
_cell.angle_alpha   90.00
_cell.angle_beta   90.00
_cell.angle_gamma   90.00
#
_symmetry.space_group_name_H-M   'P 1'
#
loop_
_entity.id
_entity.type
_entity.pdbx_description
1 polymer ?
#
loop_
_entity_poly.entity_id
_entity_poly.type
_entity_poly.pdbx_seq_one_letter_code
_entity_poly.pdbx_strand_id
1 'polypeptide(L)'
;MSACNQRRENILNSDRTAVNPAGSTRFRAMQHRNFQLFIAGQLISLIGTWMQTTAQLWLVYKLTGSAPLLGVFGFASQVPMLFLSSIGGYVGDHYDRQRSVIATQTCSMILAFALAALTLANVIHEWEVIVIAFLVGIVNAFDVPIRQAFFVQMVGKEDLPNAIALNSSIFNGARVVGPAIAGFAIAWVGEGWCFFLNGLSFVAVIVALLMMRIERTKMKPSKDSPLRSFVQGFRFAMSDLPVRSALSLLSVLSLFGLQYSVFLPIYANDILKGGARTLGLLMSAAGVGAVLGALQFAARTHYRGLARWIAVTSTTCAVALIIFSQARVFWLCSALLFVVGFAATSQMAATNTLIQNRVPDELRSRVMAVYATMFMGVQPIGSLLAGGVAKRIGGPYTLAVFGALVLVGSLFFLFRVVMRLPRTSGETTAAPAND
;
A
#
# COMPACT_ATOMS: atom_id res chain seq x y z
N MET A 1 -29.43 -14.00 56.36
CA MET A 1 -29.07 -12.70 55.73
C MET A 1 -27.56 -12.42 55.62
N SER A 2 -26.67 -13.21 56.23
CA SER A 2 -25.21 -12.93 56.23
C SER A 2 -24.45 -13.52 55.02
N ALA A 3 -24.89 -14.65 54.44
CA ALA A 3 -24.20 -15.30 53.31
C ALA A 3 -24.41 -14.62 51.93
N CYS A 4 -25.48 -13.84 51.74
CA CYS A 4 -25.79 -13.18 50.46
C CYS A 4 -24.98 -11.88 50.28
N ASN A 5 -24.63 -11.20 51.38
CA ASN A 5 -23.78 -10.01 51.34
C ASN A 5 -22.30 -10.34 51.07
N GLN A 6 -21.81 -11.46 51.60
CA GLN A 6 -20.42 -11.89 51.38
C GLN A 6 -20.12 -12.23 49.90
N ARG A 7 -21.13 -12.73 49.17
CA ARG A 7 -21.01 -13.04 47.73
C ARG A 7 -21.04 -11.78 46.86
N ARG A 8 -21.65 -10.69 47.34
CA ARG A 8 -21.68 -9.39 46.65
C ARG A 8 -20.37 -8.62 46.86
N GLU A 9 -19.75 -8.73 48.04
CA GLU A 9 -18.43 -8.13 48.31
C GLU A 9 -17.30 -8.82 47.54
N ASN A 10 -17.35 -10.15 47.36
CA ASN A 10 -16.36 -10.85 46.55
C ASN A 10 -16.45 -10.56 45.03
N ILE A 11 -17.62 -10.13 44.53
CA ILE A 11 -17.78 -9.69 43.13
C ILE A 11 -17.30 -8.23 42.98
N LEU A 12 -17.41 -7.41 44.02
CA LEU A 12 -16.92 -6.02 44.01
C LEU A 12 -15.41 -5.88 44.25
N ASN A 13 -14.74 -6.90 44.82
CA ASN A 13 -13.30 -6.91 45.05
C ASN A 13 -12.46 -7.58 43.95
N SER A 14 -13.06 -8.32 43.00
CA SER A 14 -12.31 -8.87 41.86
C SER A 14 -12.00 -7.83 40.77
N ASP A 15 -12.61 -6.64 40.83
CA ASP A 15 -12.41 -5.53 39.87
C ASP A 15 -11.35 -4.51 40.31
N ARG A 16 -10.54 -4.81 41.34
CA ARG A 16 -9.52 -3.90 41.87
C ARG A 16 -8.07 -4.33 41.62
N THR A 17 -7.80 -5.10 40.56
CA THR A 17 -6.45 -5.05 39.96
C THR A 17 -6.35 -3.75 39.16
N ALA A 18 -5.80 -2.74 39.82
CA ALA A 18 -5.52 -1.42 39.30
C ALA A 18 -4.88 -1.46 37.90
N VAL A 19 -5.69 -1.12 36.88
CA VAL A 19 -5.17 -0.64 35.60
C VAL A 19 -4.62 0.75 35.86
N ASN A 20 -3.32 0.83 36.07
CA ASN A 20 -2.58 2.07 36.26
C ASN A 20 -2.74 2.96 34.99
N PRO A 21 -3.45 4.10 35.04
CA PRO A 21 -3.76 4.89 33.84
C PRO A 21 -2.76 6.05 33.70
N ALA A 22 -1.47 5.77 33.57
CA ALA A 22 -0.47 6.78 33.22
C ALA A 22 0.87 6.13 32.84
N GLY A 23 0.98 5.60 31.62
CA GLY A 23 2.25 5.18 31.03
C GLY A 23 2.12 4.11 29.95
N SER A 24 2.47 4.44 28.70
CA SER A 24 2.74 3.53 27.56
C SER A 24 1.60 2.95 26.70
N THR A 25 0.39 3.54 26.65
CA THR A 25 -0.69 3.09 25.75
C THR A 25 -0.43 3.25 24.25
N ARG A 26 0.65 3.92 23.82
CA ARG A 26 0.94 4.20 22.40
C ARG A 26 1.73 3.11 21.66
N PHE A 27 2.31 2.11 22.36
CA PHE A 27 3.15 1.07 21.73
C PHE A 27 2.93 -0.33 22.33
N ARG A 28 1.68 -0.73 22.60
CA ARG A 28 1.37 -2.05 23.18
C ARG A 28 1.93 -3.23 22.39
N ALA A 29 1.86 -3.18 21.06
CA ALA A 29 2.43 -4.23 20.21
C ALA A 29 3.96 -4.40 20.41
N MET A 30 4.68 -3.33 20.76
CA MET A 30 6.11 -3.39 21.06
C MET A 30 6.42 -4.10 22.39
N GLN A 31 5.42 -4.51 23.18
CA GLN A 31 5.66 -5.34 24.37
C GLN A 31 5.92 -6.81 23.98
N HIS A 32 5.53 -7.23 22.79
CA HIS A 32 5.77 -8.58 22.28
C HIS A 32 7.17 -8.70 21.67
N ARG A 33 8.06 -9.49 22.30
CA ARG A 33 9.43 -9.73 21.81
C ARG A 33 9.48 -10.18 20.35
N ASN A 34 8.57 -11.08 19.95
CA ASN A 34 8.50 -11.56 18.56
C ASN A 34 8.19 -10.42 17.59
N PHE A 35 7.28 -9.51 17.97
CA PHE A 35 6.94 -8.36 17.15
C PHE A 35 8.09 -7.34 17.08
N GLN A 36 8.80 -7.09 18.18
CA GLN A 36 10.00 -6.22 18.18
C GLN A 36 11.08 -6.73 17.21
N LEU A 37 11.40 -8.02 17.28
CA LEU A 37 12.36 -8.66 16.39
C LEU A 37 11.91 -8.52 14.93
N PHE A 38 10.62 -8.80 14.66
CA PHE A 38 10.07 -8.71 13.32
C PHE A 38 10.20 -7.29 12.77
N ILE A 39 9.72 -6.31 13.52
CA ILE A 39 9.68 -4.91 13.12
C ILE A 39 11.07 -4.33 12.84
N ALA A 40 12.06 -4.68 13.67
CA ALA A 40 13.45 -4.26 13.45
C ALA A 40 13.99 -4.78 12.10
N GLY A 41 13.81 -6.07 11.82
CA GLY A 41 14.19 -6.64 10.52
C GLY A 41 13.38 -6.05 9.36
N GLN A 42 12.07 -5.88 9.56
CA GLN A 42 11.15 -5.35 8.54
C GLN A 42 11.49 -3.94 8.11
N LEU A 43 11.86 -3.06 9.05
CA LEU A 43 12.24 -1.69 8.71
C LEU A 43 13.42 -1.68 7.73
N ILE A 44 14.45 -2.47 8.00
CA ILE A 44 15.64 -2.59 7.16
C ILE A 44 15.26 -3.17 5.78
N SER A 45 14.47 -4.25 5.76
CA SER A 45 14.08 -4.92 4.53
C SER A 45 13.12 -4.09 3.66
N LEU A 46 12.23 -3.29 4.26
CA LEU A 46 11.34 -2.41 3.51
C LEU A 46 12.11 -1.26 2.88
N ILE A 47 13.08 -0.67 3.58
CA ILE A 47 13.97 0.35 3.00
C ILE A 47 14.75 -0.25 1.82
N GLY A 48 15.33 -1.45 2.01
CA GLY A 48 16.01 -2.19 0.95
C GLY A 48 15.11 -2.48 -0.25
N THR A 49 13.87 -2.90 -0.02
CA THR A 49 12.92 -3.25 -1.09
C THR A 49 12.50 -2.03 -1.91
N TRP A 50 12.24 -0.90 -1.24
CA TRP A 50 11.95 0.36 -1.94
C TRP A 50 13.17 0.87 -2.70
N MET A 51 14.36 0.72 -2.12
CA MET A 51 15.61 1.07 -2.77
C MET A 51 15.85 0.22 -4.04
N GLN A 52 15.66 -1.10 -3.95
CA GLN A 52 15.74 -2.01 -5.09
C GLN A 52 14.70 -1.66 -6.16
N THR A 53 13.45 -1.39 -5.78
CA THR A 53 12.40 -1.01 -6.74
C THR A 53 12.79 0.23 -7.53
N THR A 54 13.32 1.26 -6.87
CA THR A 54 13.82 2.48 -7.54
C THR A 54 15.00 2.17 -8.46
N ALA A 55 15.95 1.35 -8.01
CA ALA A 55 17.11 0.96 -8.81
C ALA A 55 16.73 0.10 -10.02
N GLN A 56 15.74 -0.78 -9.91
CA GLN A 56 15.23 -1.57 -11.04
C GLN A 56 14.54 -0.68 -12.08
N LEU A 57 13.69 0.26 -11.64
CA LEU A 57 13.06 1.23 -12.54
C LEU A 57 14.11 2.06 -13.30
N TRP A 58 15.17 2.48 -12.61
CA TRP A 58 16.28 3.18 -13.24
C TRP A 58 17.06 2.29 -14.20
N LEU A 59 17.40 1.06 -13.81
CA LEU A 59 18.18 0.12 -14.63
C LEU A 59 17.45 -0.25 -15.93
N VAL A 60 16.16 -0.59 -15.84
CA VAL A 60 15.34 -0.89 -17.04
C VAL A 60 15.37 0.28 -18.01
N TYR A 61 15.22 1.51 -17.49
CA TYR A 61 15.25 2.70 -18.33
C TYR A 61 16.65 2.99 -18.89
N LYS A 62 17.70 2.84 -18.10
CA LYS A 62 19.10 3.02 -18.52
C LYS A 62 19.49 2.05 -19.64
N LEU A 63 19.05 0.79 -19.57
CA LEU A 63 19.33 -0.22 -20.57
C LEU A 63 18.57 0.02 -21.88
N THR A 64 17.36 0.60 -21.82
CA THR A 64 16.42 0.54 -22.95
C THR A 64 15.99 1.89 -23.50
N GLY A 65 16.05 2.96 -22.71
CA GLY A 65 15.44 4.26 -23.00
C GLY A 65 13.93 4.21 -23.24
N SER A 66 13.25 3.12 -22.86
CA SER A 66 11.93 2.76 -23.41
C SER A 66 10.83 2.83 -22.36
N ALA A 67 9.90 3.79 -22.53
CA ALA A 67 8.68 3.87 -21.71
C ALA A 67 7.81 2.59 -21.76
N PRO A 68 7.64 1.92 -22.92
CA PRO A 68 6.97 0.63 -22.98
C PRO A 68 7.55 -0.43 -22.05
N LEU A 69 8.87 -0.56 -21.99
CA LEU A 69 9.52 -1.58 -21.16
C LEU A 69 9.41 -1.27 -19.67
N LEU A 70 9.35 0.01 -19.28
CA LEU A 70 8.98 0.39 -17.91
C LEU A 70 7.56 -0.05 -17.55
N GLY A 71 6.62 0.06 -18.49
CA GLY A 71 5.26 -0.45 -18.32
C GLY A 71 5.22 -1.98 -18.22
N VAL A 72 5.98 -2.69 -19.05
CA VAL A 72 6.10 -4.16 -18.99
C VAL A 72 6.72 -4.61 -17.68
N PHE A 73 7.76 -3.93 -17.18
CA PHE A 73 8.36 -4.19 -15.87
C PHE A 73 7.34 -4.01 -14.73
N GLY A 74 6.59 -2.90 -14.74
CA GLY A 74 5.52 -2.64 -13.77
C GLY A 74 4.41 -3.69 -13.81
N PHE A 75 4.08 -4.19 -15.01
CA PHE A 75 3.10 -5.25 -15.20
C PHE A 75 3.62 -6.58 -14.67
N ALA A 76 4.83 -6.99 -15.09
CA ALA A 76 5.47 -8.25 -14.72
C ALA A 76 5.62 -8.38 -13.20
N SER A 77 6.01 -7.32 -12.50
CA SER A 77 6.18 -7.32 -11.04
C SER A 77 4.89 -7.49 -10.24
N GLN A 78 3.72 -7.19 -10.81
CA GLN A 78 2.46 -7.16 -10.08
C GLN A 78 1.42 -8.17 -10.59
N VAL A 79 1.49 -8.58 -11.85
CA VAL A 79 0.51 -9.51 -12.46
C VAL A 79 0.38 -10.85 -11.71
N PRO A 80 1.45 -11.48 -11.17
CA PRO A 80 1.29 -12.76 -10.49
C PRO A 80 0.46 -12.65 -9.21
N MET A 81 0.52 -11.49 -8.54
CA MET A 81 -0.25 -11.23 -7.33
C MET A 81 -1.77 -11.30 -7.58
N LEU A 82 -2.22 -10.97 -8.79
CA LEU A 82 -3.63 -11.03 -9.16
C LEU A 82 -4.17 -12.48 -9.16
N PHE A 83 -3.38 -13.41 -9.68
CA PHE A 83 -3.81 -14.80 -9.90
C PHE A 83 -3.39 -15.74 -8.77
N LEU A 84 -2.21 -15.52 -8.17
CA LEU A 84 -1.60 -16.44 -7.21
C LEU A 84 -1.82 -16.06 -5.75
N SER A 85 -2.33 -14.85 -5.45
CA SER A 85 -2.57 -14.43 -4.05
C SER A 85 -3.56 -15.32 -3.30
N SER A 86 -4.53 -15.90 -4.00
CA SER A 86 -5.46 -16.88 -3.42
C SER A 86 -4.75 -18.15 -2.96
N ILE A 87 -3.76 -18.61 -3.74
CA ILE A 87 -2.92 -19.76 -3.40
C ILE A 87 -2.01 -19.40 -2.22
N GLY A 88 -1.44 -18.19 -2.21
CA GLY A 88 -0.69 -17.65 -1.07
C GLY A 88 -1.48 -17.68 0.23
N GLY A 89 -2.75 -17.25 0.19
CA GLY A 89 -3.67 -17.35 1.33
C GLY A 89 -3.89 -18.79 1.80
N TYR A 90 -4.15 -19.72 0.85
CA TYR A 90 -4.28 -21.15 1.17
C TYR A 90 -3.03 -21.69 1.88
N VAL A 91 -1.83 -21.33 1.41
CA VAL A 91 -0.57 -21.74 2.05
C VAL A 91 -0.47 -21.16 3.47
N GLY A 92 -0.83 -19.90 3.67
CA GLY A 92 -0.83 -19.24 4.98
C GLY A 92 -1.83 -19.81 5.99
N ASP A 93 -2.87 -20.47 5.50
CA ASP A 93 -3.91 -21.09 6.31
C ASP A 93 -3.61 -22.54 6.70
N HIS A 94 -2.82 -23.27 5.89
CA HIS A 94 -2.60 -24.71 6.06
C HIS A 94 -1.17 -25.08 6.48
N TYR A 95 -0.19 -24.23 6.20
CA TYR A 95 1.22 -24.48 6.51
C TYR A 95 1.71 -23.59 7.65
N ASP A 96 2.86 -23.95 8.21
CA ASP A 96 3.52 -23.16 9.25
C ASP A 96 3.90 -21.77 8.71
N ARG A 97 3.22 -20.73 9.20
CA ARG A 97 3.37 -19.36 8.70
C ARG A 97 4.79 -18.84 8.85
N GLN A 98 5.48 -19.16 9.95
CA GLN A 98 6.86 -18.72 10.17
C GLN A 98 7.78 -19.31 9.10
N ARG A 99 7.70 -20.62 8.87
CA ARG A 99 8.52 -21.31 7.85
C ARG A 99 8.18 -20.83 6.44
N SER A 100 6.91 -20.60 6.15
CA SER A 100 6.48 -20.09 4.85
C SER A 100 7.00 -18.67 4.59
N VAL A 101 6.98 -17.76 5.58
CA VAL A 101 7.60 -16.43 5.45
C VAL A 101 9.12 -16.53 5.30
N ILE A 102 9.80 -17.44 6.03
CA ILE A 102 11.24 -17.65 5.84
C ILE A 102 11.54 -18.11 4.40
N ALA A 103 10.74 -19.02 3.85
CA ALA A 103 10.90 -19.51 2.49
C ALA A 103 10.73 -18.37 1.46
N THR A 104 9.66 -17.57 1.57
CA THR A 104 9.45 -16.44 0.65
C THR A 104 10.56 -15.40 0.76
N GLN A 105 11.01 -15.07 1.98
CA GLN A 105 12.12 -14.13 2.19
C GLN A 105 13.44 -14.65 1.63
N THR A 106 13.69 -15.96 1.75
CA THR A 106 14.88 -16.60 1.17
C THR A 106 14.84 -16.56 -0.37
N CYS A 107 13.68 -16.82 -0.98
CA CYS A 107 13.51 -16.68 -2.43
C CYS A 107 13.75 -15.24 -2.89
N SER A 108 13.17 -14.24 -2.22
CA SER A 108 13.41 -12.82 -2.51
C SER A 108 14.88 -12.43 -2.37
N MET A 109 15.56 -12.95 -1.35
CA MET A 109 16.99 -12.76 -1.13
C MET A 109 17.83 -13.32 -2.28
N ILE A 110 17.56 -14.54 -2.71
CA ILE A 110 18.27 -15.18 -3.83
C ILE A 110 18.06 -14.38 -5.12
N LEU A 111 16.82 -13.95 -5.40
CA LEU A 111 16.51 -13.14 -6.58
C LEU A 111 17.22 -11.77 -6.54
N ALA A 112 17.30 -11.13 -5.37
CA ALA A 112 18.02 -9.88 -5.19
C ALA A 112 19.53 -10.04 -5.40
N PHE A 113 20.13 -11.13 -4.88
CA PHE A 113 21.55 -11.41 -5.11
C PHE A 113 21.85 -11.83 -6.55
N ALA A 114 20.97 -12.58 -7.20
CA ALA A 114 21.11 -12.91 -8.62
C ALA A 114 21.10 -11.62 -9.47
N LEU A 115 20.15 -10.72 -9.20
CA LEU A 115 20.10 -9.42 -9.86
C LEU A 115 21.34 -8.58 -9.60
N ALA A 116 21.84 -8.56 -8.35
CA ALA A 116 23.08 -7.89 -7.98
C ALA A 116 24.28 -8.44 -8.74
N ALA A 117 24.45 -9.77 -8.77
CA ALA A 117 25.56 -10.44 -9.42
C ALA A 117 25.59 -10.14 -10.93
N LEU A 118 24.45 -10.30 -11.62
CA LEU A 118 24.35 -9.99 -13.05
C LEU A 118 24.64 -8.52 -13.36
N THR A 119 24.14 -7.61 -12.52
CA THR A 119 24.34 -6.17 -12.70
C THR A 119 25.79 -5.74 -12.42
N LEU A 120 26.40 -6.25 -11.35
CA LEU A 120 27.80 -5.94 -11.00
C LEU A 120 28.79 -6.54 -11.99
N ALA A 121 28.47 -7.69 -12.57
CA ALA A 121 29.25 -8.31 -13.65
C ALA A 121 29.08 -7.58 -15.00
N ASN A 122 28.19 -6.58 -15.10
CA ASN A 122 27.85 -5.87 -16.34
C ASN A 122 27.39 -6.79 -17.50
N VAL A 123 26.79 -7.94 -17.17
CA VAL A 123 26.23 -8.89 -18.15
C VAL A 123 24.71 -8.89 -18.15
N ILE A 124 24.08 -8.01 -17.35
CA ILE A 124 22.62 -7.93 -17.23
C ILE A 124 21.96 -7.40 -18.51
N HIS A 125 20.95 -8.11 -18.97
CA HIS A 125 20.06 -7.72 -20.06
C HIS A 125 18.69 -7.27 -19.55
N GLU A 126 17.97 -6.48 -20.34
CA GLU A 126 16.67 -5.92 -19.98
C GLU A 126 15.60 -6.99 -19.71
N TRP A 127 15.65 -8.11 -20.43
CA TRP A 127 14.69 -9.20 -20.25
C TRP A 127 14.92 -9.96 -18.94
N GLU A 128 16.18 -10.06 -18.47
CA GLU A 128 16.51 -10.69 -17.19
C GLU A 128 15.94 -9.90 -16.02
N VAL A 129 15.99 -8.56 -16.10
CA VAL A 129 15.37 -7.67 -15.11
C VAL A 129 13.85 -7.89 -15.05
N ILE A 130 13.20 -8.05 -16.22
CA ILE A 130 11.75 -8.30 -16.31
C ILE A 130 11.40 -9.69 -15.77
N VAL A 131 12.18 -10.73 -16.09
CA VAL A 131 11.98 -12.09 -15.56
C VAL A 131 12.14 -12.11 -14.04
N ILE A 132 13.18 -11.48 -13.52
CA ILE A 132 13.38 -11.37 -12.06
C ILE A 132 12.23 -10.60 -11.42
N ALA A 133 11.75 -9.51 -12.03
CA ALA A 133 10.58 -8.79 -11.55
C ALA A 133 9.32 -9.67 -11.48
N PHE A 134 9.10 -10.49 -12.51
CA PHE A 134 8.01 -11.47 -12.54
C PHE A 134 8.13 -12.52 -11.43
N LEU A 135 9.33 -13.08 -11.22
CA LEU A 135 9.60 -14.03 -10.13
C LEU A 135 9.38 -13.39 -8.75
N VAL A 136 9.82 -12.14 -8.56
CA VAL A 136 9.53 -11.36 -7.34
C VAL A 136 8.02 -11.16 -7.17
N GLY A 137 7.28 -10.91 -8.25
CA GLY A 137 5.82 -10.83 -8.23
C GLY A 137 5.16 -12.13 -7.77
N ILE A 138 5.67 -13.29 -8.22
CA ILE A 138 5.24 -14.61 -7.74
C ILE A 138 5.51 -14.72 -6.24
N VAL A 139 6.73 -14.45 -5.78
CA VAL A 139 7.07 -14.55 -4.36
C VAL A 139 6.15 -13.66 -3.50
N ASN A 140 5.90 -12.42 -3.92
CA ASN A 140 5.00 -11.50 -3.22
C ASN A 140 3.55 -12.00 -3.17
N ALA A 141 3.08 -12.70 -4.19
CA ALA A 141 1.74 -13.29 -4.19
C ALA A 141 1.54 -14.29 -3.05
N PHE A 142 2.60 -14.99 -2.63
CA PHE A 142 2.58 -15.86 -1.45
C PHE A 142 2.88 -15.07 -0.18
N ASP A 143 3.92 -14.25 -0.20
CA ASP A 143 4.44 -13.59 0.99
C ASP A 143 3.42 -12.66 1.67
N VAL A 144 2.77 -11.79 0.90
CA VAL A 144 1.83 -10.79 1.43
C VAL A 144 0.72 -11.43 2.27
N PRO A 145 -0.09 -12.39 1.75
CA PRO A 145 -1.16 -12.99 2.55
C PRO A 145 -0.65 -13.80 3.74
N ILE A 146 0.46 -14.54 3.59
CA ILE A 146 1.05 -15.33 4.68
C ILE A 146 1.52 -14.39 5.81
N ARG A 147 2.16 -13.28 5.46
CA ARG A 147 2.64 -12.26 6.41
C ARG A 147 1.50 -11.57 7.14
N GLN A 148 0.40 -11.26 6.44
CA GLN A 148 -0.80 -10.70 7.07
C GLN A 148 -1.38 -11.66 8.13
N ALA A 149 -1.47 -12.97 7.82
CA ALA A 149 -1.91 -13.97 8.78
C ALA A 149 -0.91 -14.14 9.94
N PHE A 150 0.39 -14.03 9.65
CA PHE A 150 1.46 -14.14 10.64
C PHE A 150 1.47 -12.99 11.65
N PHE A 151 1.14 -11.76 11.22
CA PHE A 151 0.98 -10.62 12.14
C PHE A 151 0.01 -10.93 13.28
N VAL A 152 -1.15 -11.53 12.95
CA VAL A 152 -2.16 -11.90 13.95
C VAL A 152 -1.60 -12.89 14.96
N GLN A 153 -0.76 -13.82 14.52
CA GLN A 153 -0.11 -14.82 15.38
C GLN A 153 0.96 -14.22 16.29
N MET A 154 1.64 -13.14 15.86
CA MET A 154 2.71 -12.51 16.65
C MET A 154 2.21 -11.63 17.79
N VAL A 155 1.10 -10.91 17.61
CA VAL A 155 0.62 -9.92 18.59
C VAL A 155 -0.75 -10.25 19.20
N GLY A 156 -1.43 -11.28 18.70
CA GLY A 156 -2.80 -11.57 19.10
C GLY A 156 -3.82 -10.57 18.52
N LYS A 157 -5.11 -10.89 18.66
CA LYS A 157 -6.20 -10.10 18.04
C LYS A 157 -6.37 -8.71 18.68
N GLU A 158 -6.07 -8.58 19.97
CA GLU A 158 -6.27 -7.36 20.75
C GLU A 158 -5.29 -6.25 20.35
N ASP A 159 -4.02 -6.61 20.12
CA ASP A 159 -2.97 -5.65 19.74
C ASP A 159 -2.79 -5.53 18.21
N LEU A 160 -3.55 -6.29 17.41
CA LEU A 160 -3.46 -6.30 15.95
C LEU A 160 -3.65 -4.91 15.33
N PRO A 161 -4.62 -4.07 15.73
CA PRO A 161 -4.75 -2.71 15.17
C PRO A 161 -3.49 -1.86 15.39
N ASN A 162 -2.88 -1.96 16.58
CA ASN A 162 -1.65 -1.24 16.90
C ASN A 162 -0.45 -1.76 16.08
N ALA A 163 -0.37 -3.07 15.87
CA ALA A 163 0.64 -3.68 15.02
C ALA A 163 0.50 -3.27 13.54
N ILE A 164 -0.73 -3.24 13.01
CA ILE A 164 -1.03 -2.78 11.66
C ILE A 164 -0.66 -1.30 11.50
N ALA A 165 -0.97 -0.47 12.50
CA ALA A 165 -0.60 0.95 12.50
C ALA A 165 0.92 1.12 12.42
N LEU A 166 1.69 0.42 13.26
CA LEU A 166 3.15 0.51 13.26
C LEU A 166 3.76 0.02 11.94
N ASN A 167 3.27 -1.11 11.42
CA ASN A 167 3.72 -1.62 10.13
C ASN A 167 3.43 -0.62 8.99
N SER A 168 2.27 0.03 9.03
CA SER A 168 1.91 1.06 8.07
C SER A 168 2.83 2.27 8.17
N SER A 169 3.21 2.71 9.38
CA SER A 169 4.18 3.79 9.58
C SER A 169 5.55 3.44 9.00
N ILE A 170 6.04 2.23 9.25
CA ILE A 170 7.31 1.74 8.72
C ILE A 170 7.28 1.65 7.20
N PHE A 171 6.22 1.09 6.62
CA PHE A 171 6.07 0.98 5.17
C PHE A 171 6.09 2.36 4.49
N ASN A 172 5.35 3.33 5.04
CA ASN A 172 5.32 4.70 4.55
C ASN A 172 6.67 5.41 4.75
N GLY A 173 7.34 5.21 5.89
CA GLY A 173 8.68 5.74 6.12
C GLY A 173 9.72 5.16 5.15
N ALA A 174 9.70 3.85 4.93
CA ALA A 174 10.56 3.19 3.96
C ALA A 174 10.31 3.67 2.53
N ARG A 175 9.06 3.98 2.17
CA ARG A 175 8.69 4.57 0.88
C ARG A 175 9.27 5.98 0.66
N VAL A 176 9.57 6.71 1.73
CA VAL A 176 10.28 8.00 1.66
C VAL A 176 11.78 7.78 1.56
N VAL A 177 12.32 6.97 2.45
CA VAL A 177 13.76 6.87 2.66
C VAL A 177 14.43 6.00 1.59
N GLY A 178 13.79 4.89 1.18
CA GLY A 178 14.33 3.93 0.22
C GLY A 178 14.69 4.56 -1.14
N PRO A 179 13.78 5.29 -1.81
CA PRO A 179 14.09 5.92 -3.09
C PRO A 179 15.17 7.00 -2.99
N ALA A 180 15.21 7.76 -1.89
CA ALA A 180 16.29 8.73 -1.66
C ALA A 180 17.64 8.01 -1.60
N ILE A 181 17.76 6.99 -0.74
CA ILE A 181 18.98 6.18 -0.63
C ILE A 181 19.35 5.59 -1.99
N ALA A 182 18.40 5.04 -2.74
CA ALA A 182 18.64 4.50 -4.08
C ALA A 182 19.24 5.56 -5.02
N GLY A 183 18.65 6.75 -5.09
CA GLY A 183 19.12 7.79 -6.00
C GLY A 183 20.58 8.20 -5.75
N PHE A 184 20.99 8.29 -4.48
CA PHE A 184 22.38 8.57 -4.10
C PHE A 184 23.30 7.36 -4.30
N ALA A 185 22.87 6.17 -3.88
CA ALA A 185 23.64 4.94 -4.03
C ALA A 185 23.92 4.61 -5.50
N ILE A 186 22.93 4.74 -6.39
CA ILE A 186 23.10 4.54 -7.83
C ILE A 186 24.13 5.55 -8.38
N ALA A 187 24.09 6.81 -7.94
CA ALA A 187 25.00 7.84 -8.42
C ALA A 187 26.46 7.61 -7.97
N TRP A 188 26.68 6.96 -6.83
CA TRP A 188 28.03 6.76 -6.27
C TRP A 188 28.63 5.39 -6.55
N VAL A 189 27.83 4.33 -6.38
CA VAL A 189 28.29 2.95 -6.46
C VAL A 189 27.58 2.15 -7.55
N GLY A 190 26.50 2.67 -8.15
CA GLY A 190 25.76 2.00 -9.22
C GLY A 190 24.60 1.13 -8.71
N GLU A 191 23.81 0.62 -9.66
CA GLU A 191 22.54 -0.07 -9.40
C GLU A 191 22.75 -1.43 -8.72
N GLY A 192 23.82 -2.15 -9.07
CA GLY A 192 24.11 -3.49 -8.56
C GLY A 192 24.29 -3.56 -7.04
N TRP A 193 24.89 -2.52 -6.44
CA TRP A 193 25.06 -2.44 -4.98
C TRP A 193 23.74 -2.19 -4.25
N CYS A 194 22.78 -1.50 -4.86
CA CYS A 194 21.43 -1.38 -4.30
C CYS A 194 20.77 -2.76 -4.19
N PHE A 195 20.93 -3.61 -5.20
CA PHE A 195 20.38 -4.97 -5.18
C PHE A 195 21.10 -5.86 -4.16
N PHE A 196 22.43 -5.73 -4.06
CA PHE A 196 23.22 -6.46 -3.06
C PHE A 196 22.79 -6.09 -1.62
N LEU A 197 22.68 -4.78 -1.33
CA LEU A 197 22.24 -4.28 -0.03
C LEU A 197 20.81 -4.74 0.30
N ASN A 198 19.92 -4.80 -0.70
CA ASN A 198 18.58 -5.37 -0.48
C ASN A 198 18.65 -6.87 -0.18
N GLY A 199 19.47 -7.65 -0.90
CA GLY A 199 19.74 -9.05 -0.59
C GLY A 199 20.17 -9.23 0.87
N LEU A 200 21.13 -8.41 1.32
CA LEU A 200 21.60 -8.44 2.71
C LEU A 200 20.50 -8.04 3.72
N SER A 201 19.61 -7.12 3.35
CA SER A 201 18.49 -6.72 4.21
C SER A 201 17.51 -7.87 4.54
N PHE A 202 17.35 -8.84 3.63
CA PHE A 202 16.53 -10.02 3.89
C PHE A 202 17.13 -10.93 4.95
N VAL A 203 18.46 -11.00 5.07
CA VAL A 203 19.14 -11.73 6.14
C VAL A 203 18.69 -11.23 7.51
N ALA A 204 18.56 -9.91 7.69
CA ALA A 204 18.08 -9.33 8.94
C ALA A 204 16.68 -9.82 9.32
N VAL A 205 15.77 -9.92 8.34
CA VAL A 205 14.42 -10.46 8.59
C VAL A 205 14.45 -11.96 8.86
N ILE A 206 15.24 -12.72 8.12
CA ILE A 206 15.34 -14.18 8.30
C ILE A 206 15.90 -14.49 9.70
N VAL A 207 16.97 -13.80 10.12
CA VAL A 207 17.53 -13.94 11.47
C VAL A 207 16.49 -13.57 12.53
N ALA A 208 15.78 -12.44 12.36
CA ALA A 208 14.71 -12.06 13.26
C ALA A 208 13.64 -13.15 13.38
N LEU A 209 13.20 -13.71 12.25
CA LEU A 209 12.21 -14.80 12.22
C LEU A 209 12.74 -16.07 12.89
N LEU A 210 13.98 -16.47 12.66
CA LEU A 210 14.59 -17.65 13.28
C LEU A 210 14.75 -17.50 14.80
N MET A 211 14.90 -16.27 15.31
CA MET A 211 14.97 -15.98 16.73
C MET A 211 13.59 -15.98 17.43
N MET A 212 12.49 -15.98 16.68
CA MET A 212 11.14 -16.01 17.26
C MET A 212 10.76 -17.41 17.73
N ARG A 213 10.07 -17.46 18.86
CA ARG A 213 9.41 -18.68 19.36
C ARG A 213 7.92 -18.52 19.17
N ILE A 214 7.33 -19.32 18.30
CA ILE A 214 5.93 -19.19 17.89
C ILE A 214 5.22 -20.51 18.12
N GLU A 215 4.15 -20.46 18.91
CA GLU A 215 3.29 -21.62 19.13
C GLU A 215 2.47 -21.89 17.87
N ARG A 216 2.42 -23.17 17.47
CA ARG A 216 1.65 -23.60 16.31
C ARG A 216 0.16 -23.39 16.55
N THR A 217 -0.42 -22.41 15.88
CA THR A 217 -1.87 -22.24 15.89
C THR A 217 -2.51 -23.25 14.93
N LYS A 218 -3.34 -24.16 15.46
CA LYS A 218 -4.24 -24.98 14.63
C LYS A 218 -5.33 -24.07 14.06
N MET A 219 -5.23 -23.73 12.79
CA MET A 219 -6.29 -22.99 12.10
C MET A 219 -7.39 -23.93 11.64
N LYS A 220 -8.63 -23.47 11.70
CA LYS A 220 -9.77 -24.17 11.10
C LYS A 220 -9.91 -23.73 9.64
N PRO A 221 -9.99 -24.66 8.67
CA PRO A 221 -10.29 -24.30 7.29
C PRO A 221 -11.64 -23.57 7.22
N SER A 222 -11.70 -22.49 6.43
CA SER A 222 -12.97 -21.90 6.05
C SER A 222 -13.72 -22.88 5.14
N LYS A 223 -15.01 -23.13 5.43
CA LYS A 223 -15.86 -24.03 4.64
C LYS A 223 -16.51 -23.34 3.43
N ASP A 224 -16.34 -22.03 3.28
CA ASP A 224 -17.01 -21.25 2.23
C ASP A 224 -16.21 -21.24 0.92
N SER A 225 -16.91 -21.38 -0.21
CA SER A 225 -16.32 -21.20 -1.55
C SER A 225 -15.79 -19.75 -1.71
N PRO A 226 -14.48 -19.55 -1.98
CA PRO A 226 -13.89 -18.22 -2.15
C PRO A 226 -14.54 -17.41 -3.27
N LEU A 227 -14.84 -18.08 -4.38
CA LEU A 227 -15.48 -17.45 -5.54
C LEU A 227 -16.90 -16.98 -5.21
N ARG A 228 -17.69 -17.81 -4.51
CA ARG A 228 -19.05 -17.43 -4.09
C ARG A 228 -19.03 -16.25 -3.12
N SER A 229 -18.09 -16.23 -2.19
CA SER A 229 -17.88 -15.12 -1.26
C SER A 229 -17.51 -13.83 -1.97
N PHE A 230 -16.62 -13.90 -2.97
CA PHE A 230 -16.25 -12.75 -3.80
C PHE A 230 -17.44 -12.20 -4.60
N VAL A 231 -18.20 -13.07 -5.26
CA VAL A 231 -19.39 -12.68 -6.04
C VAL A 231 -20.45 -12.01 -5.15
N GLN A 232 -20.65 -12.49 -3.93
CA GLN A 232 -21.55 -11.85 -2.96
C GLN A 232 -21.06 -10.45 -2.56
N GLY A 233 -19.77 -10.31 -2.23
CA GLY A 233 -19.17 -9.01 -1.93
C GLY A 233 -19.29 -8.03 -3.11
N PHE A 234 -19.06 -8.51 -4.33
CA PHE A 234 -19.18 -7.72 -5.55
C PHE A 234 -20.62 -7.27 -5.80
N ARG A 235 -21.60 -8.16 -5.64
CA ARG A 235 -23.02 -7.84 -5.80
C ARG A 235 -23.46 -6.76 -4.81
N PHE A 236 -23.08 -6.89 -3.54
CA PHE A 236 -23.35 -5.87 -2.54
C PHE A 236 -22.69 -4.53 -2.91
N ALA A 237 -21.39 -4.57 -3.24
CA ALA A 237 -20.63 -3.38 -3.59
C ALA A 237 -21.25 -2.61 -4.78
N MET A 238 -21.80 -3.33 -5.76
CA MET A 238 -22.45 -2.74 -6.93
C MET A 238 -23.89 -2.27 -6.69
N SER A 239 -24.52 -2.72 -5.59
CA SER A 239 -25.88 -2.30 -5.19
C SER A 239 -25.92 -0.98 -4.42
N ASP A 240 -24.92 -0.70 -3.56
CA ASP A 240 -24.85 0.58 -2.83
C ASP A 240 -24.18 1.65 -3.70
N LEU A 241 -24.91 2.74 -3.99
CA LEU A 241 -24.45 3.78 -4.92
C LEU A 241 -23.13 4.43 -4.45
N PRO A 242 -22.97 4.89 -3.19
CA PRO A 242 -21.71 5.45 -2.72
C PRO A 242 -20.54 4.46 -2.69
N VAL A 243 -20.74 3.21 -2.26
CA VAL A 243 -19.68 2.17 -2.31
C VAL A 243 -19.25 1.90 -3.76
N ARG A 244 -20.20 1.66 -4.68
CA ARG A 244 -19.91 1.43 -6.10
C ARG A 244 -19.13 2.58 -6.71
N SER A 245 -19.58 3.81 -6.45
CA SER A 245 -18.97 5.02 -7.03
C SER A 245 -17.57 5.27 -6.46
N ALA A 246 -17.35 4.98 -5.17
CA ALA A 246 -16.04 5.12 -4.55
C ALA A 246 -15.06 4.05 -5.06
N LEU A 247 -15.53 2.81 -5.23
CA LEU A 247 -14.76 1.73 -5.85
C LEU A 247 -14.41 2.05 -7.31
N SER A 248 -15.35 2.56 -8.11
CA SER A 248 -15.07 2.90 -9.50
C SER A 248 -14.05 4.04 -9.62
N LEU A 249 -14.16 5.06 -8.77
CA LEU A 249 -13.16 6.15 -8.73
C LEU A 249 -11.79 5.65 -8.29
N LEU A 250 -11.74 4.74 -7.30
CA LEU A 250 -10.50 4.09 -6.88
C LEU A 250 -9.87 3.28 -8.02
N SER A 251 -10.66 2.52 -8.78
CA SER A 251 -10.17 1.79 -9.95
C SER A 251 -9.61 2.74 -11.02
N VAL A 252 -10.26 3.87 -11.27
CA VAL A 252 -9.77 4.91 -12.19
C VAL A 252 -8.44 5.50 -11.70
N LEU A 253 -8.34 5.81 -10.41
CA LEU A 253 -7.10 6.30 -9.82
C LEU A 253 -5.98 5.25 -9.90
N SER A 254 -6.27 3.98 -9.65
CA SER A 254 -5.28 2.90 -9.77
C SER A 254 -4.83 2.67 -11.21
N LEU A 255 -5.79 2.63 -12.15
CA LEU A 255 -5.53 2.36 -13.56
C LEU A 255 -4.73 3.49 -14.24
N PHE A 256 -5.03 4.75 -13.90
CA PHE A 256 -4.45 5.91 -14.59
C PHE A 256 -3.59 6.79 -13.68
N GLY A 257 -4.10 7.12 -12.48
CA GLY A 257 -3.46 8.09 -11.59
C GLY A 257 -2.14 7.63 -10.99
N LEU A 258 -2.04 6.38 -10.52
CA LEU A 258 -0.83 5.86 -9.85
C LEU A 258 0.32 5.53 -10.81
N GLN A 259 0.08 5.60 -12.11
CA GLN A 259 1.04 5.26 -13.15
C GLN A 259 2.09 6.35 -13.39
N TYR A 260 2.03 7.49 -12.69
CA TYR A 260 3.09 8.52 -12.73
C TYR A 260 4.48 7.93 -12.41
N SER A 261 4.53 6.93 -11.54
CA SER A 261 5.76 6.25 -11.11
C SER A 261 6.51 5.59 -12.28
N VAL A 262 5.78 5.07 -13.27
CA VAL A 262 6.34 4.47 -14.49
C VAL A 262 7.11 5.50 -15.33
N PHE A 263 6.69 6.77 -15.29
CA PHE A 263 7.31 7.81 -16.10
C PHE A 263 8.43 8.58 -15.39
N LEU A 264 8.63 8.37 -14.09
CA LEU A 264 9.63 9.13 -13.32
C LEU A 264 11.07 8.99 -13.85
N PRO A 265 11.54 7.84 -14.35
CA PRO A 265 12.87 7.75 -14.97
C PRO A 265 13.03 8.70 -16.16
N ILE A 266 11.99 8.84 -17.00
CA ILE A 266 11.96 9.76 -18.15
C ILE A 266 12.01 11.21 -17.66
N TYR A 267 11.27 11.55 -16.61
CA TYR A 267 11.34 12.89 -16.01
C TYR A 267 12.72 13.20 -15.45
N ALA A 268 13.32 12.25 -14.74
CA ALA A 268 14.61 12.44 -14.11
C ALA A 268 15.75 12.57 -15.12
N ASN A 269 15.75 11.74 -16.17
CA ASN A 269 16.82 11.69 -17.16
C ASN A 269 16.61 12.64 -18.34
N ASP A 270 15.46 12.57 -19.02
CA ASP A 270 15.27 13.25 -20.29
C ASP A 270 14.79 14.69 -20.12
N ILE A 271 13.95 14.94 -19.12
CA ILE A 271 13.29 16.23 -18.93
C ILE A 271 14.10 17.13 -17.99
N LEU A 272 14.45 16.62 -16.81
CA LEU A 272 15.15 17.38 -15.77
C LEU A 272 16.67 17.26 -15.83
N LYS A 273 17.20 16.35 -16.67
CA LYS A 273 18.64 16.12 -16.88
C LYS A 273 19.44 15.88 -15.59
N GLY A 274 18.84 15.23 -14.59
CA GLY A 274 19.43 15.06 -13.26
C GLY A 274 19.72 13.62 -12.82
N GLY A 275 19.39 12.63 -13.66
CA GLY A 275 19.79 11.24 -13.47
C GLY A 275 19.14 10.53 -12.27
N ALA A 276 19.80 9.48 -11.76
CA ALA A 276 19.28 8.64 -10.68
C ALA A 276 19.00 9.38 -9.37
N ARG A 277 19.84 10.38 -9.03
CA ARG A 277 19.62 11.22 -7.85
C ARG A 277 18.30 11.96 -7.93
N THR A 278 17.99 12.56 -9.07
CA THR A 278 16.71 13.23 -9.31
C THR A 278 15.54 12.26 -9.26
N LEU A 279 15.67 11.05 -9.82
CA LEU A 279 14.63 10.01 -9.71
C LEU A 279 14.32 9.70 -8.24
N GLY A 280 15.36 9.43 -7.44
CA GLY A 280 15.23 9.13 -6.02
C GLY A 280 14.55 10.25 -5.24
N LEU A 281 14.93 11.51 -5.50
CA LEU A 281 14.32 12.68 -4.86
C LEU A 281 12.85 12.88 -5.26
N LEU A 282 12.50 12.69 -6.55
CA LEU A 282 11.11 12.79 -7.02
C LEU A 282 10.22 11.71 -6.40
N MET A 283 10.70 10.46 -6.34
CA MET A 283 9.98 9.36 -5.69
C MET A 283 9.82 9.61 -4.18
N SER A 284 10.86 10.15 -3.55
CA SER A 284 10.83 10.49 -2.12
C SER A 284 9.84 11.61 -1.84
N ALA A 285 9.75 12.64 -2.69
CA ALA A 285 8.76 13.70 -2.56
C ALA A 285 7.33 13.15 -2.59
N ALA A 286 7.03 12.23 -3.53
CA ALA A 286 5.75 11.51 -3.54
C ALA A 286 5.54 10.66 -2.28
N GLY A 287 6.59 10.00 -1.78
CA GLY A 287 6.56 9.27 -0.52
C GLY A 287 6.22 10.17 0.68
N VAL A 288 6.84 11.35 0.80
CA VAL A 288 6.61 12.28 1.91
C VAL A 288 5.18 12.77 1.89
N GLY A 289 4.69 13.14 0.69
CA GLY A 289 3.28 13.45 0.48
C GLY A 289 2.36 12.34 0.96
N ALA A 290 2.65 11.09 0.57
CA ALA A 290 1.85 9.92 0.97
C ALA A 290 1.80 9.74 2.50
N VAL A 291 2.94 9.88 3.19
CA VAL A 291 2.99 9.78 4.66
C VAL A 291 2.14 10.87 5.30
N LEU A 292 2.28 12.12 4.87
CA LEU A 292 1.50 13.22 5.42
C LEU A 292 0.00 13.09 5.09
N GLY A 293 -0.35 12.55 3.92
CA GLY A 293 -1.74 12.25 3.56
C GLY A 293 -2.36 11.19 4.47
N ALA A 294 -1.60 10.12 4.76
CA ALA A 294 -2.02 9.09 5.69
C ALA A 294 -2.17 9.63 7.12
N LEU A 295 -1.19 10.40 7.62
CA LEU A 295 -1.23 11.02 8.95
C LEU A 295 -2.37 12.02 9.09
N GLN A 296 -2.57 12.88 8.09
CA GLN A 296 -3.67 13.85 8.08
C GLN A 296 -5.03 13.16 8.12
N PHE A 297 -5.19 12.05 7.39
CA PHE A 297 -6.42 11.28 7.43
C PHE A 297 -6.60 10.56 8.79
N ALA A 298 -5.53 10.02 9.36
CA ALA A 298 -5.55 9.35 10.67
C ALA A 298 -5.87 10.30 11.83
N ALA A 299 -5.46 11.57 11.73
CA ALA A 299 -5.76 12.60 12.72
C ALA A 299 -7.24 13.05 12.71
N ARG A 300 -8.05 12.56 11.77
CA ARG A 300 -9.45 12.98 11.62
C ARG A 300 -10.33 12.36 12.71
N THR A 301 -10.99 13.21 13.50
CA THR A 301 -11.88 12.80 14.60
C THR A 301 -13.32 12.49 14.16
N HIS A 302 -13.76 13.05 13.02
CA HIS A 302 -15.11 12.86 12.50
C HIS A 302 -15.10 12.44 11.02
N TYR A 303 -15.80 11.34 10.73
CA TYR A 303 -15.91 10.74 9.39
C TYR A 303 -17.06 11.33 8.54
N ARG A 304 -17.60 12.48 8.94
CA ARG A 304 -18.61 13.20 8.15
C ARG A 304 -17.98 13.78 6.88
N GLY A 305 -18.69 13.68 5.76
CA GLY A 305 -18.25 14.25 4.48
C GLY A 305 -17.13 13.48 3.77
N LEU A 306 -16.92 12.19 4.09
CA LEU A 306 -15.94 11.31 3.43
C LEU A 306 -16.05 11.34 1.89
N ALA A 307 -17.27 11.29 1.35
CA ALA A 307 -17.47 11.38 -0.10
C ALA A 307 -16.95 12.71 -0.69
N ARG A 308 -17.22 13.84 -0.04
CA ARG A 308 -16.68 15.13 -0.48
C ARG A 308 -15.15 15.17 -0.40
N TRP A 309 -14.58 14.59 0.65
CA TRP A 309 -13.12 14.49 0.80
C TRP A 309 -12.47 13.63 -0.29
N ILE A 310 -13.08 12.48 -0.62
CA ILE A 310 -12.65 11.61 -1.73
C ILE A 310 -12.66 12.39 -3.05
N ALA A 311 -13.74 13.14 -3.33
CA ALA A 311 -13.83 13.95 -4.55
C ALA A 311 -12.75 15.05 -4.59
N VAL A 312 -12.56 15.80 -3.49
CA VAL A 312 -11.55 16.87 -3.42
C VAL A 312 -10.15 16.30 -3.63
N THR A 313 -9.78 15.27 -2.88
CA THR A 313 -8.44 14.66 -2.99
C THR A 313 -8.21 14.03 -4.35
N SER A 314 -9.20 13.34 -4.94
CA SER A 314 -9.06 12.80 -6.29
C SER A 314 -8.91 13.90 -7.36
N THR A 315 -9.66 15.01 -7.24
CA THR A 315 -9.52 16.16 -8.13
C THR A 315 -8.16 16.84 -7.98
N THR A 316 -7.69 17.05 -6.74
CA THR A 316 -6.36 17.58 -6.47
C THR A 316 -5.26 16.70 -7.08
N CYS A 317 -5.37 15.38 -6.93
CA CYS A 317 -4.45 14.44 -7.55
C CYS A 317 -4.44 14.57 -9.08
N ALA A 318 -5.62 14.61 -9.70
CA ALA A 318 -5.76 14.71 -11.14
C ALA A 318 -5.17 16.02 -11.70
N VAL A 319 -5.51 17.16 -11.08
CA VAL A 319 -4.98 18.48 -11.47
C VAL A 319 -3.47 18.53 -11.30
N ALA A 320 -2.94 18.03 -10.17
CA ALA A 320 -1.51 17.98 -9.93
C ALA A 320 -0.77 17.11 -10.97
N LEU A 321 -1.34 15.98 -11.39
CA LEU A 321 -0.79 15.14 -12.47
C LEU A 321 -0.79 15.85 -13.82
N ILE A 322 -1.86 16.59 -14.15
CA ILE A 322 -1.94 17.36 -15.40
C ILE A 322 -0.88 18.47 -15.39
N ILE A 323 -0.72 19.22 -14.30
CA ILE A 323 0.31 20.26 -14.20
C ILE A 323 1.71 19.63 -14.23
N PHE A 324 1.91 18.50 -13.53
CA PHE A 324 3.18 17.78 -13.51
C PHE A 324 3.56 17.28 -14.91
N SER A 325 2.58 16.91 -15.73
CA SER A 325 2.81 16.51 -17.11
C SER A 325 3.59 17.57 -17.92
N GLN A 326 3.38 18.86 -17.60
CA GLN A 326 4.01 19.98 -18.30
C GLN A 326 5.22 20.56 -17.53
N ALA A 327 5.45 20.12 -16.29
CA ALA A 327 6.50 20.68 -15.45
C ALA A 327 7.90 20.29 -15.97
N ARG A 328 8.77 21.30 -16.08
CA ARG A 328 10.18 21.17 -16.51
C ARG A 328 11.19 21.61 -15.47
N VAL A 329 10.72 22.05 -14.30
CA VAL A 329 11.56 22.56 -13.21
C VAL A 329 11.52 21.58 -12.05
N PHE A 330 12.70 21.18 -11.55
CA PHE A 330 12.84 20.18 -10.49
C PHE A 330 11.99 20.45 -9.25
N TRP A 331 12.01 21.69 -8.75
CA TRP A 331 11.26 22.09 -7.56
C TRP A 331 9.75 22.01 -7.76
N LEU A 332 9.27 22.42 -8.94
CA LEU A 332 7.86 22.30 -9.31
C LEU A 332 7.44 20.82 -9.43
N CYS A 333 8.26 19.99 -10.08
CA CYS A 333 8.04 18.55 -10.17
C CYS A 333 7.95 17.90 -8.78
N SER A 334 8.88 18.25 -7.89
CA SER A 334 8.92 17.73 -6.52
C SER A 334 7.69 18.15 -5.70
N ALA A 335 7.30 19.43 -5.77
CA ALA A 335 6.11 19.94 -5.10
C ALA A 335 4.82 19.28 -5.61
N LEU A 336 4.70 19.08 -6.93
CA LEU A 336 3.53 18.41 -7.51
C LEU A 336 3.48 16.93 -7.14
N LEU A 337 4.60 16.21 -7.14
CA LEU A 337 4.65 14.82 -6.72
C LEU A 337 4.33 14.64 -5.24
N PHE A 338 4.77 15.57 -4.39
CA PHE A 338 4.31 15.65 -3.01
C PHE A 338 2.79 15.77 -2.92
N VAL A 339 2.18 16.69 -3.68
CA VAL A 339 0.71 16.86 -3.71
C VAL A 339 0.02 15.59 -4.23
N VAL A 340 0.54 14.95 -5.27
CA VAL A 340 0.02 13.68 -5.80
C VAL A 340 0.06 12.58 -4.75
N GLY A 341 1.18 12.41 -4.06
CA GLY A 341 1.33 11.42 -2.99
C GLY A 341 0.35 11.63 -1.85
N PHE A 342 0.22 12.88 -1.40
CA PHE A 342 -0.73 13.29 -0.35
C PHE A 342 -2.18 13.01 -0.76
N ALA A 343 -2.55 13.47 -1.94
CA ALA A 343 -3.91 13.37 -2.46
C ALA A 343 -4.32 11.91 -2.70
N ALA A 344 -3.48 11.12 -3.36
CA ALA A 344 -3.75 9.71 -3.64
C ALA A 344 -3.90 8.89 -2.35
N THR A 345 -2.99 9.04 -1.39
CA THR A 345 -3.04 8.27 -0.14
C THR A 345 -4.22 8.68 0.73
N SER A 346 -4.53 9.98 0.79
CA SER A 346 -5.72 10.49 1.49
C SER A 346 -7.02 9.97 0.87
N GLN A 347 -7.09 9.90 -0.46
CA GLN A 347 -8.24 9.36 -1.20
C GLN A 347 -8.43 7.87 -0.93
N MET A 348 -7.34 7.10 -0.92
CA MET A 348 -7.36 5.67 -0.65
C MET A 348 -7.85 5.36 0.77
N ALA A 349 -7.30 6.08 1.76
CA ALA A 349 -7.69 5.92 3.15
C ALA A 349 -9.16 6.28 3.38
N ALA A 350 -9.62 7.39 2.80
CA ALA A 350 -11.02 7.80 2.86
C ALA A 350 -11.97 6.81 2.17
N THR A 351 -11.58 6.28 1.01
CA THR A 351 -12.37 5.27 0.30
C THR A 351 -12.49 3.99 1.13
N ASN A 352 -11.37 3.52 1.69
CA ASN A 352 -11.35 2.35 2.55
C ASN A 352 -12.29 2.52 3.76
N THR A 353 -12.19 3.63 4.48
CA THR A 353 -13.06 3.92 5.64
C THR A 353 -14.52 4.09 5.25
N LEU A 354 -14.82 4.77 4.13
CA LEU A 354 -16.20 4.93 3.65
C LEU A 354 -16.87 3.57 3.39
N ILE A 355 -16.14 2.65 2.76
CA ILE A 355 -16.64 1.31 2.46
C ILE A 355 -16.84 0.53 3.76
N GLN A 356 -15.83 0.49 4.65
CA GLN A 356 -15.92 -0.25 5.91
C GLN A 356 -17.08 0.23 6.81
N ASN A 357 -17.39 1.53 6.80
CA ASN A 357 -18.49 2.11 7.59
C ASN A 357 -19.89 1.85 7.00
N ARG A 358 -19.99 1.48 5.72
CA ARG A 358 -21.27 1.22 5.03
C ARG A 358 -21.61 -0.25 4.90
N VAL A 359 -20.61 -1.12 4.95
CA VAL A 359 -20.78 -2.54 4.73
C VAL A 359 -21.14 -3.24 6.05
N PRO A 360 -22.21 -4.06 6.08
CA PRO A 360 -22.53 -4.92 7.22
C PRO A 360 -21.37 -5.82 7.61
N ASP A 361 -21.20 -6.11 8.90
CA ASP A 361 -20.07 -6.89 9.43
C ASP A 361 -19.87 -8.23 8.71
N GLU A 362 -20.96 -8.93 8.39
CA GLU A 362 -20.96 -10.23 7.71
C GLU A 362 -20.41 -10.17 6.27
N LEU A 363 -20.53 -9.03 5.60
CA LEU A 363 -20.08 -8.82 4.23
C LEU A 363 -18.76 -8.04 4.17
N ARG A 364 -18.24 -7.54 5.30
CA ARG A 364 -17.08 -6.64 5.34
C ARG A 364 -15.86 -7.25 4.66
N SER A 365 -15.46 -8.46 5.03
CA SER A 365 -14.30 -9.14 4.42
C SER A 365 -14.48 -9.38 2.92
N ARG A 366 -15.70 -9.72 2.48
CA ARG A 366 -16.05 -9.97 1.08
C ARG A 366 -15.99 -8.70 0.23
N VAL A 367 -16.49 -7.58 0.74
CA VAL A 367 -16.43 -6.29 0.04
C VAL A 367 -15.00 -5.72 0.06
N MET A 368 -14.26 -5.92 1.15
CA MET A 368 -12.85 -5.52 1.20
C MET A 368 -11.96 -6.33 0.24
N ALA A 369 -12.31 -7.57 -0.08
CA ALA A 369 -11.67 -8.31 -1.16
C ALA A 369 -11.89 -7.63 -2.53
N VAL A 370 -13.10 -7.14 -2.80
CA VAL A 370 -13.41 -6.36 -4.02
C VAL A 370 -12.61 -5.06 -4.06
N TYR A 371 -12.51 -4.34 -2.93
CA TYR A 371 -11.64 -3.16 -2.81
C TYR A 371 -10.19 -3.49 -3.19
N ALA A 372 -9.63 -4.57 -2.64
CA ALA A 372 -8.26 -5.00 -2.94
C ALA A 372 -8.08 -5.35 -4.42
N THR A 373 -9.02 -6.05 -5.04
CA THR A 373 -8.98 -6.35 -6.49
C THR A 373 -9.06 -5.09 -7.34
N MET A 374 -9.95 -4.16 -7.01
CA MET A 374 -10.12 -2.90 -7.74
C MET A 374 -8.90 -1.98 -7.61
N PHE A 375 -8.22 -2.04 -6.47
CA PHE A 375 -7.01 -1.27 -6.22
C PHE A 375 -5.77 -1.94 -6.81
N MET A 376 -5.39 -3.13 -6.33
CA MET A 376 -4.13 -3.79 -6.70
C MET A 376 -4.24 -4.59 -8.00
N GLY A 377 -5.40 -5.21 -8.28
CA GLY A 377 -5.57 -6.04 -9.47
C GLY A 377 -5.65 -5.25 -10.77
N VAL A 378 -6.13 -4.01 -10.72
CA VAL A 378 -6.22 -3.12 -11.90
C VAL A 378 -4.87 -2.43 -12.20
N GLN A 379 -4.01 -2.29 -11.19
CA GLN A 379 -2.75 -1.56 -11.28
C GLN A 379 -1.75 -2.11 -12.33
N PRO A 380 -1.50 -3.43 -12.46
CA PRO A 380 -0.64 -3.98 -13.51
C PRO A 380 -1.14 -3.59 -14.91
N ILE A 381 -2.46 -3.67 -15.14
CA ILE A 381 -3.07 -3.30 -16.42
C ILE A 381 -2.79 -1.83 -16.72
N GLY A 382 -2.91 -0.97 -15.71
CA GLY A 382 -2.58 0.45 -15.82
C GLY A 382 -1.13 0.70 -16.24
N SER A 383 -0.18 -0.05 -15.67
CA SER A 383 1.24 0.09 -16.01
C SER A 383 1.55 -0.33 -17.45
N LEU A 384 0.91 -1.40 -17.94
CA LEU A 384 1.04 -1.85 -19.32
C LEU A 384 0.45 -0.83 -20.30
N LEU A 385 -0.74 -0.28 -19.98
CA LEU A 385 -1.37 0.79 -20.76
C LEU A 385 -0.51 2.06 -20.77
N ALA A 386 0.04 2.45 -19.62
CA ALA A 386 0.92 3.60 -19.48
C ALA A 386 2.12 3.49 -20.42
N GLY A 387 2.84 2.36 -20.40
CA GLY A 387 3.95 2.12 -21.30
C GLY A 387 3.54 2.05 -22.78
N GLY A 388 2.45 1.35 -23.09
CA GLY A 388 1.97 1.16 -24.46
C GLY A 388 1.50 2.47 -25.12
N VAL A 389 0.75 3.30 -24.40
CA VAL A 389 0.30 4.63 -24.88
C VAL A 389 1.49 5.57 -25.00
N ALA A 390 2.41 5.55 -24.04
CA ALA A 390 3.63 6.38 -24.08
C ALA A 390 4.54 6.07 -25.26
N LYS A 391 4.48 4.86 -25.84
CA LYS A 391 5.15 4.54 -27.11
C LYS A 391 4.73 5.48 -28.24
N ARG A 392 3.44 5.88 -28.28
CA ARG A 392 2.85 6.61 -29.40
C ARG A 392 2.85 8.11 -29.19
N ILE A 393 2.52 8.55 -27.97
CA ILE A 393 2.34 9.98 -27.66
C ILE A 393 3.37 10.53 -26.68
N GLY A 394 4.29 9.70 -26.16
CA GLY A 394 5.29 10.11 -25.18
C GLY A 394 4.77 10.11 -23.73
N GLY A 395 5.71 10.06 -22.78
CA GLY A 395 5.41 9.98 -21.34
C GLY A 395 4.58 11.17 -20.81
N PRO A 396 5.02 12.43 -21.03
CA PRO A 396 4.27 13.61 -20.58
C PRO A 396 2.82 13.66 -21.05
N TYR A 397 2.56 13.47 -22.35
CA TYR A 397 1.20 13.52 -22.87
C TYR A 397 0.35 12.35 -22.38
N THR A 398 0.93 11.16 -22.23
CA THR A 398 0.23 10.01 -21.62
C THR A 398 -0.21 10.34 -20.20
N LEU A 399 0.66 10.97 -19.41
CA LEU A 399 0.34 11.37 -18.05
C LEU A 399 -0.72 12.48 -17.98
N ALA A 400 -0.72 13.40 -18.95
CA ALA A 400 -1.77 14.42 -19.09
C ALA A 400 -3.14 13.78 -19.37
N VAL A 401 -3.19 12.83 -20.33
CA VAL A 401 -4.41 12.08 -20.66
C VAL A 401 -4.89 11.28 -19.45
N PHE A 402 -4.00 10.60 -18.75
CA PHE A 402 -4.33 9.82 -17.56
C PHE A 402 -4.85 10.73 -16.44
N GLY A 403 -4.21 11.88 -16.21
CA GLY A 403 -4.69 12.90 -15.29
C GLY A 403 -6.09 13.41 -15.66
N ALA A 404 -6.36 13.65 -16.94
CA ALA A 404 -7.68 14.06 -17.42
C ALA A 404 -8.75 12.98 -17.21
N LEU A 405 -8.43 11.70 -17.43
CA LEU A 405 -9.34 10.59 -17.15
C LEU A 405 -9.69 10.47 -15.66
N VAL A 406 -8.69 10.66 -14.78
CA VAL A 406 -8.94 10.72 -13.32
C VAL A 406 -9.79 11.93 -12.95
N LEU A 407 -9.56 13.09 -13.59
CA LEU A 407 -10.35 14.30 -13.37
C LEU A 407 -11.83 14.07 -13.74
N VAL A 408 -12.08 13.51 -14.93
CA VAL A 408 -13.44 13.17 -15.39
C VAL A 408 -14.10 12.18 -14.43
N GLY A 409 -13.39 11.15 -13.99
CA GLY A 409 -13.89 10.20 -12.99
C GLY A 409 -14.24 10.87 -11.66
N SER A 410 -13.38 11.78 -11.18
CA SER A 410 -13.60 12.54 -9.94
C SER A 410 -14.81 13.46 -10.04
N LEU A 411 -14.94 14.18 -11.15
CA LEU A 411 -16.09 15.04 -11.41
C LEU A 411 -17.37 14.21 -11.46
N PHE A 412 -17.39 13.11 -12.22
CA PHE A 412 -18.54 12.20 -12.27
C PHE A 412 -18.95 11.70 -10.87
N PHE A 413 -17.98 11.33 -10.04
CA PHE A 413 -18.22 10.94 -8.65
C PHE A 413 -18.85 12.09 -7.83
N LEU A 414 -18.32 13.31 -7.96
CA LEU A 414 -18.85 14.51 -7.30
C LEU A 414 -20.32 14.75 -7.72
N PHE A 415 -20.60 14.70 -9.03
CA PHE A 415 -21.96 14.89 -9.57
C PHE A 415 -22.94 13.80 -9.12
N ARG A 416 -22.52 12.54 -9.11
CA ARG A 416 -23.40 11.41 -8.80
C ARG A 416 -23.65 11.20 -7.32
N VAL A 417 -22.65 11.44 -6.46
CA VAL A 417 -22.71 11.09 -5.05
C VAL A 417 -22.87 12.34 -4.18
N VAL A 418 -22.01 13.33 -4.36
CA VAL A 418 -21.96 14.49 -3.45
C VAL A 418 -23.14 15.43 -3.67
N MET A 419 -23.61 15.59 -4.91
CA MET A 419 -24.76 16.45 -5.21
C MET A 419 -26.13 15.76 -5.10
N ARG A 420 -26.19 14.43 -5.03
CA ARG A 420 -27.47 13.68 -4.93
C ARG A 420 -27.78 13.13 -3.55
N LEU A 421 -26.81 13.09 -2.64
CA LEU A 421 -27.09 12.73 -1.25
C LEU A 421 -27.81 13.90 -0.59
N PRO A 422 -29.00 13.69 0.02
CA PRO A 422 -29.64 14.72 0.83
C PRO A 422 -28.61 15.22 1.83
N ARG A 423 -28.41 16.54 1.89
CA ARG A 423 -27.78 17.14 3.06
C ARG A 423 -28.67 16.71 4.22
N THR A 424 -28.25 15.73 5.02
CA THR A 424 -28.96 15.38 6.24
C THR A 424 -29.04 16.66 7.05
N SER A 425 -30.24 17.23 7.08
CA SER A 425 -30.61 18.46 7.74
C SER A 425 -30.17 18.35 9.20
N GLY A 426 -29.14 19.12 9.56
CA GLY A 426 -28.78 19.39 10.94
C GLY A 426 -29.55 20.58 11.50
N GLU A 427 -30.81 20.73 11.08
CA GLU A 427 -31.73 21.76 11.57
C GLU A 427 -33.07 21.06 11.81
N THR A 428 -33.24 20.52 13.02
CA THR A 428 -34.56 20.19 13.55
C THR A 428 -34.55 20.55 15.02
N THR A 429 -35.14 21.73 15.28
CA THR A 429 -35.93 22.08 16.46
C THR A 429 -35.24 22.06 17.82
N ALA A 430 -34.68 23.21 18.22
CA ALA A 430 -34.89 23.67 19.58
C ALA A 430 -36.39 24.01 19.70
N ALA A 431 -37.18 23.13 20.29
CA ALA A 431 -38.51 23.47 20.74
C ALA A 431 -38.37 24.52 21.88
N PRO A 432 -39.14 25.62 21.86
CA PRO A 432 -39.20 26.49 23.02
C PRO A 432 -39.82 25.71 24.18
N ALA A 433 -39.17 25.76 25.33
CA ALA A 433 -39.77 25.33 26.58
C ALA A 433 -41.00 26.21 26.83
N ASN A 434 -42.16 25.58 26.99
CA ASN A 434 -43.35 26.25 27.48
C ASN A 434 -43.12 26.65 28.94
N ASP A 435 -43.43 27.91 29.24
CA ASP A 435 -43.76 28.40 30.59
C ASP A 435 -45.04 27.75 31.13
#